data_AF-A0A3S7D966-F1
#
_entry.id   AF-A0A3S7D966-F1
#
_cell.length_a   1.000
_cell.length_b   1.000
_cell.length_c   1.000
_cell.angle_alpha   90.00
_cell.angle_beta   90.00
_cell.angle_gamma   90.00
#
_symmetry.space_group_name_H-M   'P 1'
#
loop_
_entity.id
_entity.type
_entity.pdbx_description
1 polymer ?
#
loop_
_entity_poly.entity_id
_entity_poly.type
_entity_poly.pdbx_seq_one_letter_code
_entity_poly.pdbx_strand_id
1 'polypeptide(L)'
;MKKYLADNLSTINMSLGTMLVILMLILIFMSYVINDEKYKKIVILYEGEFGCLPITANLARTASLIGTPGMYFAKIDFIMSSLIFPYNKIFNNNMSIEGYHFIRALPSELTTSFKIEAAFWFIEIIVVFSLVILYFIF
;
A
#
# COMPACT_ATOMS: atom_id res chain seq x y z
N MET A 1 -12.07 32.17 -4.72
CA MET A 1 -11.41 30.93 -4.26
C MET A 1 -10.18 31.22 -3.39
N LYS A 2 -9.17 31.97 -3.86
CA LYS A 2 -7.96 32.31 -3.07
C LYS A 2 -8.25 32.97 -1.71
N LYS A 3 -9.17 33.95 -1.67
CA LYS A 3 -9.59 34.62 -0.42
C LYS A 3 -10.19 33.64 0.60
N TYR A 4 -11.13 32.78 0.15
CA TYR A 4 -11.72 31.75 1.01
C TYR A 4 -10.67 30.79 1.58
N LEU A 5 -9.72 30.33 0.75
CA LEU A 5 -8.64 29.46 1.20
C LEU A 5 -7.73 30.16 2.23
N ALA A 6 -7.38 31.43 2.02
CA ALA A 6 -6.60 32.22 2.97
C ALA A 6 -7.35 32.41 4.30
N ASP A 7 -8.63 32.80 4.24
CA ASP A 7 -9.46 33.07 5.40
C ASP A 7 -9.70 31.80 6.26
N ASN A 8 -9.58 30.60 5.67
CA ASN A 8 -9.84 29.31 6.32
C ASN A 8 -8.61 28.39 6.39
N LEU A 9 -7.41 28.88 6.07
CA LEU A 9 -6.21 28.06 5.86
C LEU A 9 -5.89 27.17 7.08
N SER A 10 -5.98 27.73 8.28
CA SER A 10 -5.73 27.00 9.53
C SER A 10 -6.68 25.81 9.71
N THR A 11 -7.98 26.04 9.53
CA THR A 11 -9.02 25.00 9.65
C THR A 11 -8.85 23.92 8.60
N ILE A 12 -8.52 24.29 7.35
CA ILE A 12 -8.28 23.35 6.26
C ILE A 12 -7.06 22.47 6.58
N ASN A 13 -5.94 23.08 6.97
CA ASN A 13 -4.71 22.35 7.32
C ASN A 13 -4.93 21.41 8.50
N MET A 14 -5.67 21.84 9.53
CA MET A 14 -6.02 21.00 10.67
C MET A 14 -6.90 19.82 10.26
N SER A 15 -7.85 20.04 9.35
CA SER A 15 -8.74 19.00 8.83
C SER A 15 -7.96 17.96 8.02
N LEU A 16 -7.09 18.41 7.11
CA LEU A 16 -6.22 17.54 6.32
C LEU A 16 -5.22 16.77 7.20
N GLY A 17 -4.62 17.43 8.19
CA GLY A 17 -3.74 16.78 9.16
C GLY A 17 -4.46 15.70 9.98
N THR A 18 -5.68 15.99 10.44
CA THR A 18 -6.52 15.00 11.15
C THR A 18 -6.86 13.82 10.24
N MET A 19 -7.23 14.07 8.98
CA MET A 19 -7.50 13.03 8.00
C MET A 19 -6.27 12.14 7.76
N LEU A 20 -5.07 12.73 7.67
CA LEU A 20 -3.82 11.98 7.50
C LEU A 20 -3.55 11.04 8.69
N VAL A 21 -3.77 11.51 9.92
CA VAL A 21 -3.65 10.65 11.12
C VAL A 21 -4.65 9.49 11.07
N ILE A 22 -5.91 9.76 10.71
CA ILE A 22 -6.94 8.71 10.60
C ILE A 22 -6.57 7.68 9.53
N LEU A 23 -6.12 8.13 8.35
CA LEU A 23 -5.69 7.26 7.26
C LEU A 23 -4.52 6.38 7.69
N MET A 24 -3.52 6.95 8.36
CA MET A 24 -2.40 6.20 8.91
C MET A 24 -2.84 5.12 9.90
N LEU A 25 -3.78 5.42 10.80
CA LEU A 25 -4.31 4.42 11.74
C LEU A 25 -5.05 3.29 11.01
N ILE A 26 -5.82 3.61 9.97
CA ILE A 26 -6.49 2.61 9.12
C ILE A 26 -5.45 1.72 8.43
N LEU A 27 -4.39 2.31 7.86
CA LEU A 27 -3.32 1.58 7.19
C LEU A 27 -2.55 0.68 8.15
N ILE A 28 -2.24 1.15 9.36
CA ILE A 28 -1.63 0.34 10.41
C ILE A 28 -2.54 -0.84 10.79
N PHE A 29 -3.84 -0.60 10.98
CA PHE A 29 -4.79 -1.65 11.28
C PHE A 29 -4.89 -2.69 10.15
N MET A 30 -5.04 -2.25 8.90
CA MET A 30 -5.10 -3.10 7.72
C MET A 30 -3.82 -3.94 7.58
N SER A 31 -2.66 -3.30 7.65
CA SER A 31 -1.36 -3.96 7.45
C SER A 31 -1.05 -4.98 8.55
N TYR A 32 -1.29 -4.64 9.82
CA TYR A 32 -0.89 -5.45 10.97
C TYR A 32 -1.93 -6.50 11.38
N VAL A 33 -3.21 -6.15 11.34
CA VAL A 33 -4.29 -7.04 11.86
C VAL A 33 -4.85 -7.93 10.75
N ILE A 34 -5.03 -7.38 9.54
CA ILE A 34 -5.72 -8.10 8.46
C ILE A 34 -4.72 -8.72 7.49
N ASN A 35 -3.79 -7.93 6.98
CA ASN A 35 -2.92 -8.35 5.89
C ASN A 35 -1.73 -9.19 6.36
N ASP A 36 -1.32 -9.15 7.63
CA ASP A 36 -0.22 -9.99 8.13
C ASP A 36 -0.55 -11.49 8.05
N GLU A 37 -1.75 -11.90 8.50
CA GLU A 37 -2.17 -13.30 8.40
C GLU A 37 -2.36 -13.75 6.95
N LYS A 38 -2.97 -12.91 6.12
CA LYS A 38 -3.20 -13.21 4.70
C LYS A 38 -1.89 -13.29 3.93
N TYR A 39 -0.96 -12.39 4.21
CA TYR A 39 0.39 -12.41 3.67
C TYR A 39 1.07 -13.76 3.95
N LYS A 40 1.06 -14.24 5.20
CA LYS A 40 1.66 -15.53 5.57
C LYS A 40 1.06 -16.69 4.77
N LYS A 41 -0.27 -16.72 4.62
CA LYS A 41 -0.96 -17.74 3.81
C LYS A 41 -0.55 -17.68 2.34
N ILE A 42 -0.50 -16.48 1.77
CA ILE A 42 -0.09 -16.27 0.37
C ILE A 42 1.37 -16.71 0.17
N VAL A 43 2.27 -16.38 1.10
CA VAL A 43 3.68 -16.79 1.04
C VAL A 43 3.80 -18.31 1.02
N ILE A 44 3.11 -19.02 1.92
CA ILE A 44 3.13 -20.49 1.95
C ILE A 44 2.66 -21.09 0.62
N LEU A 45 1.55 -20.57 0.07
CA LEU A 45 1.02 -21.04 -1.21
C LEU A 45 1.99 -20.74 -2.37
N TYR A 46 2.56 -19.53 -2.42
CA TYR A 46 3.47 -19.11 -3.48
C TYR A 46 4.78 -19.91 -3.44
N GLU A 47 5.39 -20.09 -2.27
CA GLU A 47 6.62 -20.87 -2.12
C GLU A 47 6.38 -22.37 -2.35
N GLY A 48 5.18 -22.87 -2.05
CA GLY A 48 4.79 -24.23 -2.43
C GLY A 48 4.79 -24.46 -3.94
N GLU A 49 4.41 -23.45 -4.72
CA GLU A 49 4.35 -23.52 -6.19
C GLU A 49 5.70 -23.20 -6.85
N PHE A 50 6.41 -22.18 -6.37
CA PHE A 50 7.60 -21.62 -7.05
C PHE A 50 8.91 -21.76 -6.27
N GLY A 51 8.89 -22.35 -5.08
CA GLY A 51 10.06 -22.60 -4.23
C GLY A 51 10.59 -21.38 -3.45
N CYS A 52 10.40 -20.15 -3.95
CA CYS A 52 10.79 -18.94 -3.24
C CYS A 52 9.94 -17.72 -3.65
N LEU A 53 9.90 -16.70 -2.78
CA LEU A 53 9.32 -15.40 -3.12
C LEU A 53 10.19 -14.61 -4.11
N PRO A 54 9.60 -13.64 -4.84
CA PRO A 54 10.37 -12.65 -5.58
C PRO A 54 11.42 -11.96 -4.68
N ILE A 55 12.60 -11.68 -5.25
CA ILE A 55 13.81 -11.27 -4.51
C ILE A 55 13.51 -10.15 -3.49
N THR A 56 12.87 -9.08 -3.95
CA THR A 56 12.54 -7.91 -3.12
C THR A 56 11.63 -8.27 -1.94
N ALA A 57 10.61 -9.09 -2.17
CA ALA A 57 9.68 -9.52 -1.13
C ALA A 57 10.34 -10.48 -0.13
N ASN A 58 11.25 -11.33 -0.61
CA ASN A 58 12.02 -12.24 0.23
C ASN A 58 12.95 -11.47 1.18
N LEU A 59 13.66 -10.46 0.68
CA LEU A 59 14.54 -9.60 1.49
C LEU A 59 13.76 -8.80 2.54
N ALA A 60 12.52 -8.43 2.23
CA ALA A 60 11.65 -7.63 3.10
C ALA A 60 10.72 -8.46 4.00
N ARG A 61 10.87 -9.79 4.06
CA ARG A 61 9.91 -10.71 4.69
C ARG A 61 9.53 -10.36 6.14
N THR A 62 10.47 -9.88 6.93
CA THR A 62 10.28 -9.53 8.35
C THR A 62 9.83 -8.08 8.56
N ALA A 63 9.68 -7.30 7.48
CA ALA A 63 9.28 -5.91 7.56
C ALA A 63 7.85 -5.75 8.10
N SER A 64 7.63 -4.64 8.80
CA SER A 64 6.33 -4.19 9.29
C SER A 64 6.10 -2.73 8.93
N LEU A 65 4.84 -2.33 8.79
CA LEU A 65 4.51 -0.94 8.47
C LEU A 65 4.97 0.02 9.59
N ILE A 66 4.89 -0.42 10.84
CA ILE A 66 5.27 0.38 12.02
C ILE A 66 6.81 0.49 12.13
N GLY A 67 7.53 -0.63 12.08
CA GLY A 67 8.96 -0.64 12.35
C GLY A 67 9.82 -0.26 11.14
N THR A 68 9.39 -0.63 9.93
CA THR A 68 10.17 -0.47 8.70
C THR A 68 9.25 -0.18 7.51
N PRO A 69 8.55 0.97 7.48
CA PRO A 69 7.50 1.25 6.51
C PRO A 69 7.97 1.12 5.05
N GLY A 70 9.15 1.65 4.72
CA GLY A 70 9.71 1.52 3.37
C GLY A 70 9.91 0.07 2.92
N MET A 71 10.40 -0.79 3.83
CA MET A 71 10.56 -2.22 3.54
C MET A 71 9.23 -2.97 3.54
N TYR A 72 8.22 -2.49 4.28
CA TYR A 72 6.89 -3.10 4.24
C TYR A 72 6.27 -3.03 2.85
N PHE A 73 6.43 -1.92 2.13
CA PHE A 73 6.02 -1.85 0.73
C PHE A 73 6.72 -2.92 -0.12
N ALA A 74 8.05 -3.04 0.00
CA ALA A 74 8.82 -4.08 -0.68
C ALA A 74 8.33 -5.51 -0.35
N LYS A 75 7.89 -5.74 0.90
CA LYS A 75 7.35 -7.03 1.37
C LYS A 75 6.07 -7.42 0.63
N ILE A 76 5.13 -6.49 0.47
CA ILE A 76 3.79 -6.78 -0.07
C ILE A 76 3.62 -6.38 -1.54
N ASP A 77 4.59 -5.70 -2.14
CA ASP A 77 4.51 -5.18 -3.50
C ASP A 77 4.23 -6.28 -4.53
N PHE A 78 4.85 -7.46 -4.40
CA PHE A 78 4.60 -8.58 -5.32
C PHE A 78 3.12 -9.02 -5.32
N ILE A 79 2.40 -8.83 -4.22
CA ILE A 79 0.97 -9.09 -4.11
C ILE A 79 0.19 -7.91 -4.71
N MET A 80 0.41 -6.70 -4.18
CA MET A 80 -0.33 -5.50 -4.57
C MET A 80 -0.17 -5.16 -6.05
N SER A 81 1.06 -5.12 -6.55
CA SER A 81 1.36 -4.78 -7.93
C SER A 81 0.74 -5.76 -8.92
N SER A 82 0.72 -7.06 -8.58
CA SER A 82 0.06 -8.09 -9.40
C SER A 82 -1.46 -7.94 -9.44
N LEU A 83 -2.06 -7.43 -8.37
CA LEU A 83 -3.51 -7.23 -8.28
C LEU A 83 -3.99 -5.94 -8.96
N ILE A 84 -3.14 -4.90 -9.00
CA ILE A 84 -3.51 -3.54 -9.42
C ILE A 84 -3.02 -3.23 -10.83
N PHE A 85 -1.79 -3.64 -11.17
CA PHE A 85 -1.13 -3.21 -12.38
C PHE A 85 -0.99 -4.34 -13.40
N PRO A 86 -0.93 -4.02 -14.70
CA PRO A 86 -0.56 -4.99 -15.72
C PRO A 86 0.84 -5.56 -15.48
N TYR A 87 1.08 -6.77 -15.96
CA TYR A 87 2.39 -7.43 -15.89
C TYR A 87 3.50 -6.61 -16.56
N ASN A 88 4.65 -6.51 -15.89
CA ASN A 88 5.91 -5.90 -16.34
C ASN A 88 5.79 -4.46 -16.85
N LYS A 89 4.84 -3.68 -16.31
CA LYS A 89 4.65 -2.26 -16.68
C LYS A 89 5.15 -1.27 -15.64
N ILE A 90 5.17 -1.66 -14.36
CA ILE A 90 5.46 -0.71 -13.27
C ILE A 90 6.37 -1.36 -12.22
N PHE A 91 5.81 -2.07 -11.24
CA PHE A 91 6.54 -2.54 -10.05
C PHE A 91 6.82 -4.05 -10.02
N ASN A 92 6.09 -4.86 -10.80
CA ASN A 92 6.20 -6.33 -10.81
C ASN A 92 7.31 -6.89 -11.72
N ASN A 93 8.35 -6.12 -12.01
CA ASN A 93 9.41 -6.52 -12.97
C ASN A 93 10.30 -7.67 -12.44
N ASN A 94 10.32 -7.88 -11.12
CA ASN A 94 11.12 -8.92 -10.46
C ASN A 94 10.34 -10.25 -10.28
N MET A 95 9.15 -10.36 -10.86
CA MET A 95 8.26 -11.52 -10.77
C MET A 95 8.11 -12.17 -12.15
N SER A 96 7.99 -13.50 -12.19
CA SER A 96 7.65 -14.19 -13.45
C SER A 96 6.17 -13.99 -13.82
N ILE A 97 5.84 -14.24 -15.08
CA ILE A 97 4.46 -14.12 -15.56
C ILE A 97 3.53 -15.16 -14.89
N GLU A 98 4.06 -16.34 -14.58
CA GLU A 98 3.37 -17.40 -13.84
C GLU A 98 3.07 -16.96 -12.41
N GLY A 99 4.05 -16.37 -11.71
CA GLY A 99 3.86 -15.81 -10.37
C GLY A 99 2.81 -14.69 -10.36
N TYR A 100 2.79 -13.86 -11.41
CA TYR A 100 1.80 -12.80 -11.57
C TYR A 100 0.39 -13.37 -11.72
N HIS A 101 0.22 -14.37 -12.58
CA HIS A 101 -1.07 -15.03 -12.78
C HIS A 101 -1.52 -15.80 -11.54
N PHE A 102 -0.59 -16.44 -10.83
CA PHE A 102 -0.86 -17.12 -9.58
C PHE A 102 -1.50 -16.19 -8.54
N ILE A 103 -0.90 -15.02 -8.28
CA ILE A 103 -1.45 -14.05 -7.33
C ILE A 103 -2.87 -13.62 -7.73
N ARG A 104 -3.12 -13.42 -9.02
CA ARG A 104 -4.45 -12.99 -9.52
C ARG A 104 -5.50 -14.10 -9.48
N ALA A 105 -5.07 -15.36 -9.46
CA ALA A 105 -5.95 -16.53 -9.34
C ALA A 105 -6.32 -16.85 -7.89
N LEU A 106 -5.66 -16.23 -6.90
CA LEU A 106 -5.96 -16.47 -5.49
C LEU A 106 -7.38 -16.02 -5.11
N PRO A 107 -8.02 -16.69 -4.13
CA PRO A 107 -9.33 -16.30 -3.61
C PRO A 107 -9.38 -14.84 -3.17
N SER A 108 -10.53 -14.20 -3.41
CA SER A 108 -10.78 -12.80 -3.04
C SER A 108 -10.62 -12.55 -1.53
N GLU A 109 -10.90 -13.56 -0.71
CA GLU A 109 -10.72 -13.53 0.75
C GLU A 109 -9.27 -13.22 1.15
N LEU A 110 -8.30 -13.70 0.37
CA LEU A 110 -6.87 -13.46 0.60
C LEU A 110 -6.39 -12.13 -0.02
N THR A 111 -7.02 -11.66 -1.09
CA THR A 111 -6.47 -10.56 -1.92
C THR A 111 -7.18 -9.22 -1.75
N THR A 112 -8.46 -9.20 -1.36
CA THR A 112 -9.27 -7.97 -1.34
C THR A 112 -8.73 -6.90 -0.41
N SER A 113 -8.25 -7.28 0.77
CA SER A 113 -7.71 -6.30 1.74
C SER A 113 -6.41 -5.65 1.28
N PHE A 114 -5.60 -6.29 0.43
CA PHE A 114 -4.44 -5.64 -0.19
C PHE A 114 -4.86 -4.57 -1.19
N LYS A 115 -5.93 -4.82 -1.98
CA LYS A 115 -6.49 -3.81 -2.90
C LYS A 115 -7.05 -2.60 -2.13
N ILE A 116 -7.76 -2.88 -1.04
CA ILE A 116 -8.30 -1.81 -0.16
C ILE A 116 -7.16 -1.01 0.46
N GLU A 117 -6.12 -1.66 0.99
CA GLU A 117 -4.98 -0.97 1.56
C GLU A 117 -4.29 -0.06 0.52
N ALA A 118 -4.11 -0.53 -0.72
CA ALA A 118 -3.55 0.29 -1.78
C ALA A 118 -4.41 1.51 -2.13
N ALA A 119 -5.74 1.38 -2.06
CA ALA A 119 -6.65 2.51 -2.23
C ALA A 119 -6.48 3.55 -1.11
N PHE A 120 -6.30 3.11 0.15
CA PHE A 120 -6.01 4.01 1.26
C PHE A 120 -4.65 4.72 1.12
N TRP A 121 -3.62 4.01 0.67
CA TRP A 121 -2.33 4.62 0.33
C TRP A 121 -2.48 5.71 -0.74
N PHE A 122 -3.28 5.45 -1.77
CA PHE A 122 -3.54 6.44 -2.82
C PHE A 122 -4.28 7.67 -2.29
N ILE A 123 -5.27 7.49 -1.41
CA ILE A 123 -6.00 8.59 -0.77
C ILE A 123 -5.05 9.42 0.12
N GLU A 124 -4.19 8.76 0.88
CA GLU A 124 -3.20 9.45 1.73
C GLU A 124 -2.25 10.31 0.89
N ILE A 125 -1.76 9.78 -0.25
CA ILE A 125 -0.94 10.54 -1.19
C ILE A 125 -1.66 11.81 -1.65
N ILE A 126 -2.97 11.74 -1.96
CA ILE A 126 -3.77 12.92 -2.34
C ILE A 126 -3.84 13.95 -1.20
N VAL A 127 -4.03 13.49 0.04
CA VAL A 127 -4.06 14.38 1.22
C VAL A 127 -2.70 15.06 1.43
N VAL A 128 -1.61 14.31 1.31
CA VAL A 128 -0.23 14.86 1.40
C VAL A 128 0.00 15.89 0.29
N PHE A 129 -0.34 15.58 -0.96
CA PHE A 129 -0.20 16.53 -2.06
C PHE A 129 -1.03 17.80 -1.83
N SER A 130 -2.23 17.67 -1.28
CA SER A 130 -3.08 18.82 -0.94
C SER A 130 -2.42 19.74 0.08
N LEU A 131 -1.82 19.16 1.14
CA LEU A 131 -1.05 19.91 2.14
C LEU A 131 0.17 20.61 1.51
N VAL A 132 0.92 19.91 0.67
CA VAL A 132 2.10 20.45 -0.02
C VAL A 132 1.71 21.61 -0.93
N ILE A 133 0.63 21.47 -1.70
CA ILE A 133 0.13 22.53 -2.58
C ILE A 133 -0.28 23.76 -1.76
N LEU A 134 -1.00 23.57 -0.65
CA LEU A 134 -1.40 24.67 0.22
C LEU A 134 -0.19 25.41 0.80
N TYR A 135 0.83 24.67 1.24
CA TYR A 135 2.09 25.22 1.76
C TYR A 135 2.87 26.04 0.72
N PHE A 136 2.87 25.65 -0.55
CA PHE A 136 3.56 26.41 -1.60
C PHE A 136 2.77 27.61 -2.12
N ILE A 137 1.44 27.62 -1.96
CA ILE A 137 0.57 28.69 -2.45
C ILE A 137 0.38 29.81 -1.41
N PHE A 138 0.44 29.50 -0.12
CA PHE A 138 0.19 30.42 1.00
C PHE A 138 1.34 30.42 2.01
#